data_AF-A0A171B5T9-F1
#
_entry.id   AF-A0A171B5T9-F1
#
_cell.length_a   1.000
_cell.length_b   1.000
_cell.length_c   1.000
_cell.angle_alpha   90.00
_cell.angle_beta   90.00
_cell.angle_gamma   90.00
#
_symmetry.space_group_name_H-M   'P 1'
#
loop_
_entity.id
_entity.type
_entity.pdbx_description
1 polymer ?
#
loop_
_entity_poly.entity_id
_entity_poly.type
_entity_poly.pdbx_seq_one_letter_code
_entity_poly.pdbx_strand_id
1 'polypeptide(L)'
;GSARFSRIASTQDRRSKFADSVAKFLRMHNFDGINLDWQFPGFREGSREEDFENYVELVKDLRMTFENESMESNLPRMLVTMSVPSELEYIEKGYDLLNLQRFADFINILCYDYHLSYDPFVNHHAPLYPLPEETGDHPNAKLNVHSTITYLLDKGVRREILNLGIPTFGRTFILEDPENNGLGAPAKGQGIEGQATRERG
;
A
#
# COMPACT_ATOMS: atom_id res chain seq x y z
N GLY A 1 1.62 4.96 13.12
CA GLY A 1 2.58 5.07 12.00
C GLY A 1 2.53 6.44 11.37
N SER A 2 1.38 6.81 10.81
CA SER A 2 1.18 8.03 10.02
C SER A 2 1.68 9.33 10.64
N ALA A 3 1.42 9.58 11.93
CA ALA A 3 1.95 10.78 12.61
C ALA A 3 3.48 10.96 12.49
N ARG A 4 4.25 9.87 12.50
CA ARG A 4 5.71 9.93 12.35
C ARG A 4 6.11 10.21 10.91
N PHE A 5 5.48 9.54 9.96
CA PHE A 5 5.72 9.78 8.53
C PHE A 5 5.33 11.20 8.13
N SER A 6 4.13 11.67 8.50
CA SER A 6 3.69 13.04 8.23
C SER A 6 4.67 14.07 8.79
N ARG A 7 5.15 13.85 10.02
CA ARG A 7 6.19 14.71 10.60
C ARG A 7 7.50 14.66 9.83
N ILE A 8 7.95 13.50 9.35
CA ILE A 8 9.19 13.38 8.55
C ILE A 8 9.03 14.11 7.22
N ALA A 9 7.90 13.92 6.54
CA ALA A 9 7.64 14.45 5.21
C ALA A 9 7.40 15.98 5.20
N SER A 10 6.98 16.57 6.33
CA SER A 10 6.44 17.93 6.38
C SER A 10 7.39 19.08 6.05
N THR A 11 8.72 18.89 6.11
CA THR A 11 9.69 19.96 5.79
C THR A 11 10.94 19.41 5.13
N GLN A 12 11.58 20.21 4.27
CA GLN A 12 12.85 19.85 3.62
C GLN A 12 13.91 19.39 4.61
N ASP A 13 14.14 20.14 5.70
CA ASP A 13 15.13 19.79 6.73
C ASP A 13 14.91 18.40 7.32
N ARG A 14 13.64 18.02 7.56
CA ARG A 14 13.31 16.71 8.14
C ARG A 14 13.49 15.59 7.12
N ARG A 15 13.07 15.82 5.87
CA ARG A 15 13.24 14.87 4.78
C ARG A 15 14.70 14.61 4.47
N SER A 16 15.53 15.65 4.34
CA SER A 16 16.96 15.51 4.10
C SER A 16 17.66 14.77 5.24
N LYS A 17 17.37 15.13 6.51
CA LYS A 17 17.91 14.40 7.68
C LYS A 17 17.51 12.93 7.68
N PHE A 18 16.26 12.64 7.32
CA PHE A 18 15.78 11.26 7.21
C PHE A 18 16.50 10.52 6.08
N ALA A 19 16.60 11.10 4.89
CA ALA A 19 17.24 10.49 3.73
C ALA A 19 18.73 10.19 4.00
N ASP A 20 19.47 11.11 4.60
CA ASP A 20 20.87 10.91 4.97
C ASP A 20 21.03 9.80 6.02
N SER A 21 20.12 9.77 6.99
CA SER A 21 20.09 8.74 8.02
C SER A 21 19.81 7.36 7.43
N VAL A 22 18.86 7.28 6.49
CA VAL A 22 18.53 6.04 5.77
C VAL A 22 19.71 5.58 4.93
N ALA A 23 20.33 6.46 4.14
CA ALA A 23 21.47 6.08 3.28
C ALA A 23 22.60 5.44 4.10
N LYS A 24 22.96 6.05 5.23
CA LYS A 24 23.97 5.50 6.16
C LYS A 24 23.55 4.15 6.72
N PHE A 25 22.29 4.00 7.15
CA PHE A 25 21.78 2.75 7.71
C PHE A 25 21.81 1.62 6.68
N LEU A 26 21.32 1.87 5.47
CA LEU A 26 21.28 0.86 4.40
C LEU A 26 22.69 0.40 4.02
N ARG A 27 23.64 1.33 3.85
CA ARG A 27 25.04 0.99 3.58
C ARG A 27 25.70 0.22 4.72
N MET A 28 25.48 0.63 5.97
CA MET A 28 26.02 -0.07 7.15
C MET A 28 25.55 -1.53 7.23
N HIS A 29 24.35 -1.81 6.74
CA HIS A 29 23.72 -3.13 6.82
C HIS A 29 23.64 -3.87 5.48
N ASN A 30 24.34 -3.39 4.45
CA ASN A 30 24.37 -3.97 3.10
C ASN A 30 22.96 -4.21 2.50
N PHE A 31 22.02 -3.29 2.72
CA PHE A 31 20.75 -3.31 2.02
C PHE A 31 20.86 -2.62 0.65
N ASP A 32 20.10 -3.13 -0.32
CA ASP A 32 20.06 -2.59 -1.68
C ASP A 32 19.07 -1.43 -1.85
N GLY A 33 18.28 -1.10 -0.83
CA GLY A 33 17.25 -0.06 -0.93
C GLY A 33 16.29 0.00 0.23
N ILE A 34 15.30 0.88 0.10
CA ILE A 34 14.19 1.07 1.05
C ILE A 34 12.84 0.87 0.34
N ASN A 35 11.91 0.23 1.03
CA ASN A 35 10.49 0.22 0.69
C ASN A 35 9.71 1.06 1.71
N LEU A 36 9.05 2.12 1.25
CA LEU A 36 8.19 2.95 2.08
C LEU A 36 6.79 2.35 2.17
N ASP A 37 6.39 1.97 3.37
CA ASP A 37 5.07 1.40 3.67
C ASP A 37 4.29 2.33 4.61
N TRP A 38 3.95 3.52 4.13
CA TRP A 38 3.15 4.49 4.89
C TRP A 38 1.67 4.19 4.73
N GLN A 39 1.05 3.60 5.75
CA GLN A 39 -0.38 3.28 5.72
C GLN A 39 -1.23 4.17 6.64
N PHE A 40 -1.90 5.22 6.16
CA PHE A 40 -1.85 5.83 4.83
C PHE A 40 -1.71 7.36 4.94
N PRO A 41 -0.97 8.04 4.04
CA PRO A 41 -0.91 9.50 3.96
C PRO A 41 -2.31 10.10 3.76
N GLY A 42 -2.58 11.25 4.36
CA GLY A 42 -3.87 11.96 4.23
C GLY A 42 -5.10 11.29 4.87
N PHE A 43 -5.00 10.05 5.36
CA PHE A 43 -6.17 9.30 5.82
C PHE A 43 -6.19 8.99 7.32
N ARG A 44 -5.12 8.41 7.87
CA ARG A 44 -5.13 7.91 9.26
C ARG A 44 -4.84 9.00 10.28
N GLU A 45 -5.16 8.74 11.54
CA GLU A 45 -4.86 9.65 12.64
C GLU A 45 -3.38 10.10 12.64
N GLY A 46 -3.18 11.42 12.70
CA GLY A 46 -1.89 12.08 12.67
C GLY A 46 -1.32 12.34 11.26
N SER A 47 -2.00 11.90 10.20
CA SER A 47 -1.77 12.41 8.85
C SER A 47 -2.40 13.78 8.64
N ARG A 48 -1.95 14.46 7.58
CA ARG A 48 -2.44 15.76 7.13
C ARG A 48 -2.74 15.73 5.64
N GLU A 49 -3.55 16.66 5.15
CA GLU A 49 -3.89 16.74 3.73
C GLU A 49 -2.64 17.00 2.87
N GLU A 50 -1.70 17.81 3.39
CA GLU A 50 -0.44 18.10 2.72
C GLU A 50 0.47 16.87 2.60
N ASP A 51 0.14 15.74 3.24
CA ASP A 51 0.88 14.49 3.05
C ASP A 51 0.84 14.01 1.59
N PHE A 52 -0.19 14.36 0.81
CA PHE A 52 -0.29 14.02 -0.61
C PHE A 52 0.92 14.55 -1.40
N GLU A 53 1.25 15.84 -1.22
CA GLU A 53 2.40 16.49 -1.86
C GLU A 53 3.72 16.20 -1.12
N ASN A 54 3.69 16.20 0.21
CA ASN A 54 4.88 15.97 1.02
C ASN A 54 5.45 14.57 0.83
N TYR A 55 4.62 13.57 0.52
CA TYR A 55 5.10 12.23 0.24
C TYR A 55 5.90 12.18 -1.07
N VAL A 56 5.48 12.93 -2.10
CA VAL A 56 6.26 13.09 -3.34
C VAL A 56 7.64 13.68 -3.03
N GLU A 57 7.70 14.76 -2.26
CA GLU A 57 8.97 15.40 -1.93
C GLU A 57 9.86 14.50 -1.06
N LEU A 58 9.29 13.65 -0.20
CA LEU A 58 10.06 12.64 0.55
C LEU A 58 10.70 11.60 -0.36
N VAL A 59 9.94 11.05 -1.32
CA VAL A 59 10.46 10.05 -2.26
C VAL A 59 11.52 10.66 -3.17
N LYS A 60 11.30 11.90 -3.62
CA LYS A 60 12.26 12.68 -4.40
C LYS A 60 13.56 12.93 -3.61
N ASP A 61 13.48 13.40 -2.36
CA ASP A 61 14.65 13.63 -1.52
C ASP A 61 15.45 12.34 -1.29
N LEU A 62 14.79 11.21 -1.01
CA LEU A 62 15.46 9.90 -0.91
C LEU A 62 16.18 9.53 -2.21
N ARG A 63 15.49 9.67 -3.36
CA ARG A 63 16.06 9.36 -4.67
C ARG A 63 17.31 10.18 -4.95
N MET A 64 17.26 11.49 -4.73
CA MET A 64 18.39 12.40 -4.96
C MET A 64 19.55 12.10 -3.99
N THR A 65 19.27 11.85 -2.70
CA THR A 65 20.29 11.45 -1.73
C THR A 65 20.99 10.16 -2.16
N PHE A 66 20.25 9.15 -2.63
CA PHE A 66 20.84 7.88 -3.07
C PHE A 66 21.63 8.02 -4.37
N GLU A 67 21.20 8.88 -5.30
CA GLU A 67 22.00 9.23 -6.50
C GLU A 67 23.33 9.86 -6.12
N ASN A 68 23.33 10.84 -5.20
CA ASN A 68 24.54 11.49 -4.73
C ASN A 68 25.47 10.52 -4.00
N GLU A 69 24.93 9.72 -3.08
CA GLU A 69 25.71 8.73 -2.34
C GLU A 69 26.35 7.71 -3.28
N SER A 70 25.63 7.24 -4.32
CA SER A 70 26.17 6.32 -5.32
C SER A 70 27.35 6.91 -6.09
N MET A 71 27.30 8.21 -6.43
CA MET A 71 28.40 8.90 -7.09
C MET A 71 29.62 9.05 -6.17
N GLU A 72 29.41 9.33 -4.88
CA GLU A 72 30.49 9.51 -3.90
C GLU A 72 31.17 8.19 -3.52
N SER A 73 30.38 7.13 -3.33
CA SER A 73 30.89 5.82 -2.89
C SER A 73 31.33 4.91 -4.04
N ASN A 74 30.97 5.26 -5.29
CA ASN A 74 31.16 4.42 -6.48
C ASN A 74 30.51 3.02 -6.33
N LEU A 75 29.40 2.95 -5.59
CA LEU A 75 28.57 1.76 -5.43
C LEU A 75 27.26 1.90 -6.22
N PRO A 76 26.57 0.81 -6.55
CA PRO A 76 25.25 0.87 -7.17
C PRO A 76 24.27 1.71 -6.32
N ARG A 77 23.47 2.55 -6.99
CA ARG A 77 22.43 3.36 -6.34
C ARG A 77 21.43 2.45 -5.64
N MET A 78 21.12 2.78 -4.39
CA MET A 78 20.07 2.12 -3.62
C MET A 78 18.67 2.38 -4.22
N LEU A 79 17.79 1.39 -4.13
CA LEU A 79 16.43 1.47 -4.64
C LEU A 79 15.51 2.26 -3.69
N VAL A 80 14.57 3.01 -4.27
CA VAL A 80 13.44 3.61 -3.55
C VAL A 80 12.16 3.02 -4.09
N THR A 81 11.47 2.26 -3.25
CA THR A 81 10.22 1.56 -3.60
C THR A 81 9.14 1.92 -2.59
N MET A 82 7.88 1.60 -2.89
CA MET A 82 6.79 1.84 -1.95
C MET A 82 5.69 0.80 -2.06
N SER A 83 4.96 0.63 -0.97
CA SER A 83 3.72 -0.12 -0.91
C SER A 83 2.53 0.84 -0.93
N VAL A 84 1.54 0.55 -1.75
CA VAL A 84 0.32 1.35 -1.91
C VAL A 84 -0.89 0.42 -1.71
N PRO A 85 -1.91 0.82 -0.92
CA PRO A 85 -3.11 0.02 -0.76
C PRO A 85 -3.85 -0.14 -2.09
N SER A 86 -4.78 -1.09 -2.12
CA SER A 86 -5.58 -1.41 -3.30
C SER A 86 -6.88 -0.62 -3.41
N GLU A 87 -7.41 -0.11 -2.30
CA GLU A 87 -8.67 0.63 -2.28
C GLU A 87 -8.49 2.06 -2.81
N LEU A 88 -9.36 2.45 -3.75
CA LEU A 88 -9.23 3.68 -4.52
C LEU A 88 -9.28 4.94 -3.65
N GLU A 89 -10.09 4.95 -2.59
CA GLU A 89 -10.21 6.12 -1.70
C GLU A 89 -8.87 6.47 -1.05
N TYR A 90 -8.11 5.46 -0.58
CA TYR A 90 -6.78 5.70 -0.04
C TYR A 90 -5.81 6.21 -1.09
N ILE A 91 -5.86 5.65 -2.30
CA ILE A 91 -5.00 6.03 -3.43
C ILE A 91 -5.26 7.51 -3.79
N GLU A 92 -6.52 7.86 -4.04
CA GLU A 92 -6.94 9.20 -4.45
C GLU A 92 -6.57 10.27 -3.42
N LYS A 93 -6.72 9.96 -2.14
CA LYS A 93 -6.46 10.92 -1.06
C LYS A 93 -4.99 11.06 -0.70
N GLY A 94 -4.22 9.97 -0.80
CA GLY A 94 -2.90 9.88 -0.19
C GLY A 94 -1.72 9.81 -1.15
N TYR A 95 -1.94 9.43 -2.42
CA TYR A 95 -0.85 9.04 -3.31
C TYR A 95 -0.93 9.75 -4.66
N ASP A 96 -0.09 10.76 -4.84
CA ASP A 96 0.17 11.36 -6.16
C ASP A 96 1.04 10.41 -7.00
N LEU A 97 0.45 9.32 -7.48
CA LEU A 97 1.18 8.28 -8.20
C LEU A 97 1.79 8.79 -9.51
N LEU A 98 1.25 9.87 -10.10
CA LEU A 98 1.81 10.50 -11.30
C LEU A 98 3.15 11.19 -11.03
N ASN A 99 3.32 11.81 -9.87
CA ASN A 99 4.60 12.39 -9.48
C ASN A 99 5.51 11.40 -8.75
N LEU A 100 4.97 10.50 -7.93
CA LEU A 100 5.74 9.46 -7.23
C LEU A 100 6.48 8.53 -8.21
N GLN A 101 5.85 8.16 -9.33
CA GLN A 101 6.45 7.26 -10.33
C GLN A 101 7.71 7.79 -11.02
N ARG A 102 8.00 9.09 -10.87
CA ARG A 102 9.20 9.72 -11.43
C ARG A 102 10.44 9.44 -10.59
N PHE A 103 10.24 9.12 -9.31
CA PHE A 103 11.31 8.97 -8.32
C PHE A 103 11.41 7.53 -7.79
N ALA A 104 10.29 6.83 -7.72
CA ALA A 104 10.22 5.42 -7.36
C ALA A 104 10.82 4.52 -8.45
N ASP A 105 11.54 3.48 -8.03
CA ASP A 105 12.03 2.42 -8.91
C ASP A 105 10.92 1.46 -9.31
N PHE A 106 10.07 1.07 -8.35
CA PHE A 106 8.80 0.37 -8.60
C PHE A 106 7.85 0.56 -7.41
N ILE A 107 6.57 0.27 -7.64
CA ILE A 107 5.46 0.45 -6.72
C ILE A 107 4.75 -0.89 -6.55
N ASN A 108 4.66 -1.37 -5.31
CA ASN A 108 3.95 -2.58 -4.96
C ASN A 108 2.50 -2.22 -4.61
N ILE A 109 1.55 -2.62 -5.46
CA ILE A 109 0.11 -2.44 -5.18
C ILE A 109 -0.36 -3.64 -4.37
N LEU A 110 -0.77 -3.39 -3.13
CA LEU A 110 -1.21 -4.42 -2.18
C LEU A 110 -2.64 -4.87 -2.52
N CYS A 111 -2.80 -5.59 -3.64
CA CYS A 111 -4.06 -6.09 -4.20
C CYS A 111 -4.70 -7.23 -3.38
N TYR A 112 -4.86 -6.98 -2.08
CA TYR A 112 -5.50 -7.83 -1.09
C TYR A 112 -6.12 -6.95 -0.01
N ASP A 113 -6.81 -7.58 0.93
CA ASP A 113 -7.55 -6.89 2.01
C ASP A 113 -8.64 -5.93 1.50
N TYR A 114 -9.23 -6.24 0.34
CA TYR A 114 -10.45 -5.60 -0.16
C TYR A 114 -11.66 -5.86 0.74
N HIS A 115 -11.66 -7.04 1.37
CA HIS A 115 -12.64 -7.47 2.36
C HIS A 115 -11.91 -7.94 3.59
N LEU A 116 -12.38 -7.53 4.76
CA LEU A 116 -11.70 -7.78 6.03
C LEU A 116 -12.55 -8.65 6.93
N SER A 117 -11.91 -9.34 7.87
CA SER A 117 -12.55 -10.35 8.73
C SER A 117 -13.60 -9.78 9.70
N TYR A 118 -13.78 -8.46 9.72
CA TYR A 118 -14.82 -7.76 10.46
C TYR A 118 -15.99 -7.29 9.57
N ASP A 119 -15.94 -7.56 8.26
CA ASP A 119 -17.07 -7.33 7.37
C ASP A 119 -18.25 -8.21 7.79
N PRO A 120 -19.50 -7.71 7.65
CA PRO A 120 -20.69 -8.46 8.04
C PRO A 120 -21.02 -9.63 7.10
N PHE A 121 -20.32 -9.76 5.97
CA PHE A 121 -20.54 -10.80 4.96
C PHE A 121 -19.21 -11.40 4.51
N VAL A 122 -19.22 -12.71 4.26
CA VAL A 122 -18.06 -13.44 3.75
C VAL A 122 -17.75 -13.03 2.32
N ASN A 123 -16.55 -12.49 2.10
CA ASN A 123 -16.05 -12.18 0.77
C ASN A 123 -14.57 -12.56 0.64
N HIS A 124 -14.12 -12.79 -0.59
CA HIS A 124 -12.72 -13.08 -0.86
C HIS A 124 -11.89 -11.80 -0.74
N HIS A 125 -10.85 -11.77 0.10
CA HIS A 125 -10.10 -10.52 0.36
C HIS A 125 -9.19 -10.04 -0.78
N ALA A 126 -8.97 -10.86 -1.81
CA ALA A 126 -8.15 -10.53 -2.99
C ALA A 126 -8.80 -11.01 -4.30
N PRO A 127 -10.04 -10.59 -4.61
CA PRO A 127 -10.75 -11.10 -5.78
C PRO A 127 -10.15 -10.48 -7.05
N LEU A 128 -9.91 -11.31 -8.07
CA LEU A 128 -9.36 -10.81 -9.35
C LEU A 128 -10.37 -9.92 -10.08
N TYR A 129 -11.64 -10.31 -10.03
CA TYR A 129 -12.79 -9.64 -10.65
C TYR A 129 -13.94 -9.56 -9.64
N PRO A 130 -14.89 -8.61 -9.79
CA PRO A 130 -16.09 -8.58 -8.97
C PRO A 130 -16.98 -9.81 -9.26
N LEU A 131 -17.90 -10.11 -8.34
CA LEU A 131 -18.95 -11.11 -8.59
C LEU A 131 -19.94 -10.60 -9.65
N PRO A 132 -20.65 -11.50 -10.38
CA PRO A 132 -21.60 -11.11 -11.43
C PRO A 132 -22.70 -10.14 -10.98
N GLU A 133 -23.10 -10.21 -9.71
CA GLU A 133 -24.10 -9.34 -9.07
C GLU A 133 -23.55 -7.99 -8.61
N GLU A 134 -22.22 -7.88 -8.43
CA GLU A 134 -21.54 -6.67 -7.95
C GLU A 134 -21.30 -5.68 -9.10
N THR A 135 -22.40 -5.16 -9.65
CA THR A 135 -22.39 -4.28 -10.82
C THR A 135 -22.93 -2.89 -10.50
N GLY A 136 -22.65 -1.92 -11.38
CA GLY A 136 -23.12 -0.55 -11.24
C GLY A 136 -22.62 0.11 -9.95
N ASP A 137 -23.56 0.57 -9.13
CA ASP A 137 -23.29 1.27 -7.86
C ASP A 137 -23.15 0.32 -6.66
N HIS A 138 -23.05 -1.00 -6.88
CA HIS A 138 -22.82 -1.93 -5.79
C HIS A 138 -21.53 -1.56 -5.04
N PRO A 139 -21.52 -1.53 -3.70
CA PRO A 139 -20.36 -1.08 -2.92
C PRO A 139 -19.09 -1.87 -3.22
N ASN A 140 -19.21 -3.16 -3.53
CA ASN A 140 -18.08 -4.03 -3.85
C ASN A 140 -17.67 -4.02 -5.33
N ALA A 141 -18.39 -3.32 -6.22
CA ALA A 141 -18.15 -3.38 -7.67
C ALA A 141 -16.70 -2.99 -8.05
N LYS A 142 -16.04 -2.20 -7.20
CA LYS A 142 -14.65 -1.74 -7.39
C LYS A 142 -13.65 -2.38 -6.42
N LEU A 143 -14.10 -3.24 -5.50
CA LEU A 143 -13.26 -3.88 -4.49
C LEU A 143 -12.58 -5.14 -5.03
N ASN A 144 -11.85 -5.01 -6.12
CA ASN A 144 -11.16 -6.12 -6.80
C ASN A 144 -9.89 -5.65 -7.52
N VAL A 145 -9.00 -6.61 -7.80
CA VAL A 145 -7.69 -6.38 -8.44
C VAL A 145 -7.85 -5.69 -9.79
N HIS A 146 -8.78 -6.17 -10.63
CA HIS A 146 -8.96 -5.64 -11.99
C HIS A 146 -9.36 -4.16 -11.97
N SER A 147 -10.30 -3.76 -11.11
CA SER A 147 -10.71 -2.37 -10.96
C SER A 147 -9.57 -1.47 -10.49
N THR A 148 -8.81 -1.89 -9.47
CA THR A 148 -7.65 -1.11 -8.98
C THR A 148 -6.60 -0.92 -10.08
N ILE A 149 -6.15 -2.00 -10.72
CA ILE A 149 -5.08 -1.91 -11.72
C ILE A 149 -5.54 -1.13 -12.96
N THR A 150 -6.78 -1.34 -13.43
CA THR A 150 -7.33 -0.57 -14.55
C THR A 150 -7.37 0.92 -14.23
N TYR A 151 -7.84 1.28 -13.03
CA TYR A 151 -7.85 2.67 -12.58
C TYR A 151 -6.45 3.31 -12.60
N LEU A 152 -5.42 2.61 -12.10
CA LEU A 152 -4.05 3.11 -12.10
C LEU A 152 -3.50 3.33 -13.51
N LEU A 153 -3.75 2.38 -14.42
CA LEU A 153 -3.32 2.48 -15.81
C LEU A 153 -4.05 3.63 -16.53
N ASP A 154 -5.35 3.78 -16.33
CA ASP A 154 -6.16 4.86 -16.91
C ASP A 154 -5.74 6.24 -16.39
N LYS A 155 -5.24 6.32 -15.16
CA LYS A 155 -4.64 7.54 -14.59
C LYS A 155 -3.23 7.82 -15.09
N GLY A 156 -2.63 6.96 -15.91
CA GLY A 156 -1.31 7.17 -16.50
C GLY A 156 -0.14 6.69 -15.65
N VAL A 157 -0.37 5.80 -14.67
CA VAL A 157 0.73 5.12 -13.99
C VAL A 157 1.34 4.10 -14.94
N ARG A 158 2.66 4.14 -15.10
CA ARG A 158 3.38 3.26 -16.03
C ARG A 158 3.27 1.80 -15.61
N ARG A 159 3.01 0.91 -16.56
CA ARG A 159 2.81 -0.52 -16.27
C ARG A 159 4.09 -1.18 -15.77
N GLU A 160 5.23 -0.80 -16.32
CA GLU A 160 6.53 -1.43 -16.05
C GLU A 160 7.08 -1.18 -14.65
N ILE A 161 6.49 -0.26 -13.90
CA ILE A 161 6.86 0.03 -12.51
C ILE A 161 5.87 -0.55 -11.49
N LEU A 162 4.77 -1.16 -11.94
CA LEU A 162 3.74 -1.71 -11.06
C LEU A 162 4.01 -3.19 -10.78
N ASN A 163 4.16 -3.52 -9.51
CA ASN A 163 4.18 -4.88 -9.01
C ASN A 163 2.82 -5.22 -8.39
N LEU A 164 2.25 -6.36 -8.81
CA LEU A 164 1.00 -6.87 -8.26
C LEU A 164 1.28 -7.66 -6.97
N GLY A 165 0.74 -7.19 -5.84
CA GLY A 165 0.80 -7.91 -4.56
C GLY A 165 -0.11 -9.15 -4.58
N ILE A 166 0.47 -10.30 -4.21
CA ILE A 166 -0.25 -11.58 -4.11
C ILE A 166 -0.22 -12.03 -2.65
N PRO A 167 -1.36 -12.13 -1.96
CA PRO A 167 -1.38 -12.57 -0.57
C PRO A 167 -1.14 -14.09 -0.49
N THR A 168 -0.25 -14.51 0.41
CA THR A 168 -0.08 -15.92 0.80
C THR A 168 -0.75 -16.21 2.14
N PHE A 169 -1.80 -15.47 2.45
CA PHE A 169 -2.67 -15.61 3.62
C PHE A 169 -4.12 -15.43 3.18
N GLY A 170 -5.07 -15.72 4.06
CA GLY A 170 -6.49 -15.47 3.83
C GLY A 170 -7.12 -14.71 4.99
N ARG A 171 -8.33 -14.18 4.76
CA ARG A 171 -9.20 -13.60 5.78
C ARG A 171 -10.33 -14.58 6.08
N THR A 172 -10.58 -14.85 7.35
CA THR A 172 -11.50 -15.89 7.80
C THR A 172 -12.65 -15.32 8.62
N PHE A 173 -13.78 -16.00 8.57
CA PHE A 173 -15.04 -15.57 9.17
C PHE A 173 -15.68 -16.72 9.95
N ILE A 174 -16.47 -16.38 10.96
CA ILE A 174 -17.42 -17.30 11.58
C ILE A 174 -18.80 -16.99 11.00
N LEU A 175 -19.39 -17.97 10.32
CA LEU A 175 -20.72 -17.86 9.73
C LEU A 175 -21.80 -17.70 10.81
N GLU A 176 -22.86 -16.97 10.47
CA GLU A 176 -24.10 -17.00 11.25
C GLU A 176 -24.77 -18.38 11.17
N ASP A 177 -24.87 -18.93 9.95
CA ASP A 177 -25.42 -20.24 9.63
C ASP A 177 -24.38 -21.08 8.86
N PRO A 178 -23.88 -22.20 9.41
CA PRO A 178 -22.92 -23.08 8.72
C PRO A 178 -23.41 -23.66 7.38
N GLU A 179 -24.73 -23.78 7.20
CA GLU A 179 -25.33 -24.28 5.95
C GLU A 179 -25.31 -23.20 4.84
N ASN A 180 -25.21 -21.93 5.21
CA ASN A 180 -24.98 -20.81 4.29
C ASN A 180 -23.49 -20.43 4.26
N ASN A 181 -22.72 -21.13 3.43
CA ASN A 181 -21.25 -21.04 3.40
C ASN A 181 -20.68 -20.50 2.06
N GLY A 182 -21.52 -19.85 1.25
CA GLY A 182 -21.10 -19.18 0.02
C GLY A 182 -20.49 -17.79 0.26
N LEU A 183 -19.96 -17.20 -0.81
CA LEU A 183 -19.66 -15.76 -0.83
C LEU A 183 -20.96 -14.97 -0.64
N GLY A 184 -20.89 -13.85 0.08
CA GLY A 184 -22.05 -13.06 0.50
C GLY A 184 -22.80 -13.61 1.73
N ALA A 185 -22.40 -14.76 2.28
CA ALA A 185 -23.03 -15.31 3.48
C ALA A 185 -22.82 -14.39 4.71
N PRO A 186 -23.84 -14.19 5.58
CA PRO A 186 -23.69 -13.41 6.80
C PRO A 186 -22.64 -14.01 7.76
N ALA A 187 -21.80 -13.14 8.31
CA ALA A 187 -20.77 -13.47 9.28
C ALA A 187 -21.01 -12.78 10.62
N LYS A 188 -20.87 -13.53 11.72
CA LYS A 188 -20.97 -12.99 13.10
C LYS A 188 -19.63 -12.50 13.65
N GLY A 189 -18.56 -12.58 12.86
CA GLY A 189 -17.26 -12.00 13.18
C GLY A 189 -16.08 -12.80 12.65
N GLN A 190 -14.90 -12.41 13.11
CA GLN A 190 -13.62 -12.97 12.67
C GLN A 190 -13.50 -14.46 12.98
N GLY A 191 -12.91 -15.20 12.04
CA GLY A 191 -12.55 -16.60 12.22
C GLY A 191 -11.67 -16.84 13.45
N ILE A 192 -11.64 -18.10 13.89
CA ILE A 192 -10.80 -18.51 15.02
C ILE A 192 -9.34 -18.42 14.58
N GLU A 193 -8.47 -17.97 15.48
CA GLU A 193 -7.05 -17.83 15.18
C GLU A 193 -6.40 -19.16 14.78
N GLY A 194 -5.52 -19.10 13.78
CA GLY A 194 -4.72 -20.24 13.36
C GLY A 194 -3.64 -20.58 14.39
N GLN A 195 -3.26 -21.85 14.48
CA GLN A 195 -2.24 -22.32 15.43
C GLN A 195 -0.86 -21.62 15.25
N ALA A 196 -0.51 -21.29 14.00
CA ALA A 196 0.76 -20.65 13.66
C ALA A 196 0.71 -19.13 13.74
N THR A 197 -0.34 -18.51 13.18
CA THR A 197 -0.44 -17.05 13.06
C THR A 197 -0.94 -16.37 14.34
N ARG A 198 -1.77 -17.07 15.15
CA ARG A 198 -2.34 -16.55 16.41
C ARG A 198 -3.02 -15.18 16.22
N GLU A 199 -3.68 -15.03 15.09
CA GLU A 199 -4.46 -13.86 14.72
C GLU A 199 -5.84 -14.33 14.29
N ARG A 200 -6.88 -13.74 14.87
CA ARG A 200 -8.26 -13.99 14.46
C ARG A 200 -8.54 -13.28 13.14
N GLY A 201 -9.19 -14.00 12.22
CA GLY A 201 -9.65 -13.44 10.97
C GLY A 201 -8.64 -13.51 9.86
#